data_AF-A0A7S7AA25-F1
#
_entry.id   AF-A0A7S7AA25-F1
#
_cell.length_a   1.000
_cell.length_b   1.000
_cell.length_c   1.000
_cell.angle_alpha   90.00
_cell.angle_beta   90.00
_cell.angle_gamma   90.00
#
_symmetry.space_group_name_H-M   'P 1'
#
loop_
_entity.id
_entity.type
_entity.pdbx_description
1 polymer ?
#
loop_
_entity_poly.entity_id
_entity_poly.type
_entity_poly.pdbx_seq_one_letter_code
_entity_poly.pdbx_strand_id
1 'polypeptide(L)'
;MNRKTSTLEKIKQKGIVNQSRQFIASGMFINTFTNILTLGRSKTALELIQMNKMLKVKNKLRRKYSSQLKKDLEVQRGVVNNTIWIMWLQGLENAPCLVKKAVKSIKQSLPEQRVVILDASNFQDYVDVPLNIIDKWKLGVISNPHFSDIVRMELLIQKGGTWFDATIMLDRNFDTLQNILESNQTFFFQNMRPGQMGNSIWLSTWFIHTCSNEPTLIRVREILYDYWQNHNYLIDYFLFHIIWHLVYEFHDAEYKKIKKISNSTPLQLMYLLNEKNNATLTEEILHDFPLQKLTYKNISDERGTTYWYLMKR
;
A
#
# COMPACT_ATOMS: atom_id res chain seq x y z
N MET A 1 23.99 -25.40 -18.02
CA MET A 1 23.15 -25.49 -16.80
C MET A 1 23.91 -24.88 -15.62
N ASN A 2 23.23 -24.36 -14.58
CA ASN A 2 23.78 -23.78 -13.33
C ASN A 2 24.19 -22.28 -13.27
N ARG A 3 23.33 -21.35 -13.71
CA ARG A 3 23.41 -19.92 -13.26
C ARG A 3 22.11 -19.31 -12.70
N LYS A 4 20.96 -19.98 -12.81
CA LYS A 4 19.67 -19.44 -12.30
C LYS A 4 19.36 -19.81 -10.84
N THR A 5 19.94 -20.89 -10.31
CA THR A 5 19.70 -21.38 -8.93
C THR A 5 20.32 -20.47 -7.85
N SER A 6 21.50 -19.88 -8.08
CA SER A 6 22.20 -19.10 -7.04
C SER A 6 21.52 -17.77 -6.68
N THR A 7 20.73 -17.19 -7.58
CA THR A 7 20.12 -15.87 -7.36
C THR A 7 18.84 -15.97 -6.55
N LEU A 8 18.02 -16.99 -6.83
CA LEU A 8 16.80 -17.30 -6.08
C LEU A 8 17.12 -17.74 -4.64
N GLU A 9 18.19 -18.51 -4.45
CA GLU A 9 18.66 -18.91 -3.12
C GLU A 9 19.17 -17.70 -2.32
N LYS A 10 19.97 -16.81 -2.94
CA LYS A 10 20.42 -15.57 -2.30
C LYS A 10 19.25 -14.64 -1.94
N ILE A 11 18.20 -14.57 -2.76
CA ILE A 11 16.97 -13.79 -2.48
C ILE A 11 16.20 -14.41 -1.30
N LYS A 12 16.03 -15.73 -1.28
CA LYS A 12 15.39 -16.44 -0.15
C LYS A 12 16.18 -16.25 1.14
N GLN A 13 17.50 -16.38 1.09
CA GLN A 13 18.38 -16.21 2.25
C GLN A 13 18.35 -14.78 2.79
N LYS A 14 18.39 -13.76 1.92
CA LYS A 14 18.19 -12.35 2.31
C LYS A 14 16.80 -12.10 2.90
N GLY A 15 15.75 -12.71 2.35
CA GLY A 15 14.39 -12.63 2.88
C GLY A 15 14.25 -13.20 4.28
N ILE A 16 14.85 -14.37 4.53
CA ILE A 16 14.87 -15.02 5.86
C ILE A 16 15.64 -14.17 6.87
N VAL A 17 16.84 -13.68 6.51
CA VAL A 17 17.65 -12.83 7.41
C VAL A 17 16.93 -11.51 7.75
N ASN A 18 16.25 -10.90 6.79
CA ASN A 18 15.47 -9.68 7.02
C ASN A 18 14.26 -9.94 7.93
N GLN A 19 13.58 -11.09 7.78
CA GLN A 19 12.53 -11.50 8.71
C GLN A 19 13.07 -11.75 10.12
N SER A 20 14.20 -12.46 10.27
CA SER A 20 14.81 -12.69 11.59
C SER A 20 15.20 -11.38 12.28
N ARG A 21 15.78 -10.41 11.55
CA ARG A 21 16.08 -9.07 12.09
C ARG A 21 14.82 -8.31 12.51
N GLN A 22 13.75 -8.36 11.69
CA GLN A 22 12.44 -7.82 12.04
C GLN A 22 11.91 -8.42 13.35
N PHE A 23 11.99 -9.74 13.51
CA PHE A 23 11.50 -10.44 14.71
C PHE A 23 12.29 -10.12 15.98
N ILE A 24 13.62 -9.98 15.88
CA ILE A 24 14.47 -9.61 17.01
C ILE A 24 14.25 -8.14 17.38
N ALA A 25 14.28 -7.23 16.41
CA ALA A 25 14.20 -5.78 16.66
C ALA A 25 12.85 -5.31 17.23
N SER A 26 11.83 -6.14 17.07
CA SER A 26 10.49 -5.92 17.61
C SER A 26 10.24 -6.62 18.94
N GLY A 27 11.21 -7.38 19.47
CA GLY A 27 11.09 -8.11 20.74
C GLY A 27 10.05 -9.23 20.70
N MET A 28 9.77 -9.78 19.52
CA MET A 28 8.64 -10.69 19.30
C MET A 28 8.97 -12.17 19.42
N PHE A 29 10.25 -12.54 19.47
CA PHE A 29 10.66 -13.94 19.37
C PHE A 29 9.92 -14.85 20.36
N ILE A 30 9.91 -14.49 21.66
CA ILE A 30 9.22 -15.25 22.71
C ILE A 30 7.71 -15.30 22.44
N ASN A 31 7.10 -14.15 22.14
CA ASN A 31 5.66 -14.04 21.95
C ASN A 31 5.14 -14.78 20.71
N THR A 32 5.90 -14.77 19.61
CA THR A 32 5.55 -15.51 18.40
C THR A 32 5.68 -17.00 18.63
N PHE A 33 6.74 -17.43 19.33
CA PHE A 33 6.92 -18.82 19.69
C PHE A 33 5.79 -19.32 20.60
N THR A 34 5.44 -18.60 21.66
CA THR A 34 4.31 -18.95 22.54
C THR A 34 2.99 -19.00 21.78
N ASN A 35 2.72 -18.03 20.89
CA ASN A 35 1.47 -18.01 20.12
C ASN A 35 1.37 -19.15 19.10
N ILE A 36 2.48 -19.58 18.49
CA ILE A 36 2.49 -20.74 17.60
C ILE A 36 2.21 -22.02 18.39
N LEU A 37 2.75 -22.13 19.62
CA LEU A 37 2.48 -23.27 20.49
C LEU A 37 1.02 -23.34 20.94
N THR A 38 0.39 -22.20 21.24
CA THR A 38 -0.98 -22.16 21.75
C THR A 38 -2.05 -22.18 20.66
N LEU A 39 -1.86 -21.46 19.56
CA LEU A 39 -2.85 -21.30 18.48
C LEU A 39 -2.63 -22.28 17.31
N GLY A 40 -1.47 -22.91 17.24
CA GLY A 40 -1.07 -23.77 16.13
C GLY A 40 -0.65 -23.00 14.88
N ARG A 41 -0.85 -23.61 13.70
CA ARG A 41 -0.36 -23.12 12.39
C ARG A 41 -1.44 -22.97 11.33
N SER A 42 -2.71 -22.90 11.73
CA SER A 42 -3.81 -22.60 10.80
C SER A 42 -3.65 -21.19 10.20
N LYS A 43 -4.29 -20.93 9.04
CA LYS A 43 -4.27 -19.58 8.43
C LYS A 43 -4.75 -18.51 9.41
N THR A 44 -5.86 -18.79 10.11
CA THR A 44 -6.41 -17.91 11.14
C THR A 44 -5.42 -17.65 12.28
N ALA A 45 -4.71 -18.68 12.77
CA ALA A 45 -3.70 -18.51 13.81
C ALA A 45 -2.55 -17.60 13.35
N LEU A 46 -2.08 -17.77 12.12
CA LEU A 46 -1.03 -16.95 11.53
C LEU A 46 -1.46 -15.48 11.35
N GLU A 47 -2.70 -15.24 10.94
CA GLU A 47 -3.28 -13.89 10.87
C GLU A 47 -3.34 -13.23 12.25
N LEU A 48 -3.82 -13.94 13.28
CA LEU A 48 -3.84 -13.42 14.66
C LEU A 48 -2.42 -13.11 15.18
N ILE A 49 -1.44 -13.95 14.85
CA ILE A 49 -0.03 -13.70 15.19
C ILE A 49 0.47 -12.42 14.50
N GLN A 50 0.12 -12.21 13.24
CA GLN A 50 0.48 -11.00 12.48
C GLN A 50 -0.18 -9.75 13.05
N MET A 51 -1.46 -9.82 13.44
CA MET A 51 -2.18 -8.71 14.08
C MET A 51 -1.55 -8.36 15.43
N ASN A 52 -1.25 -9.36 16.27
CA ASN A 52 -0.56 -9.16 17.54
C ASN A 52 0.82 -8.51 17.36
N LYS A 53 1.55 -8.95 16.33
CA LYS A 53 2.82 -8.35 15.92
C LYS A 53 2.67 -6.87 15.62
N MET A 54 1.73 -6.55 14.73
CA MET A 54 1.46 -5.20 14.28
C MET A 54 1.03 -4.29 15.44
N LEU A 55 0.18 -4.77 16.35
CA LEU A 55 -0.23 -4.04 17.55
C LEU A 55 0.96 -3.69 18.46
N LYS A 56 1.88 -4.63 18.67
CA LYS A 56 3.10 -4.38 19.46
C LYS A 56 3.98 -3.32 18.82
N VAL A 57 4.20 -3.41 17.51
CA VAL A 57 4.98 -2.41 16.76
C VAL A 57 4.30 -1.04 16.84
N LYS A 58 2.99 -0.98 16.62
CA LYS A 58 2.19 0.24 16.75
C LYS A 58 2.34 0.87 18.14
N ASN A 59 2.27 0.09 19.22
CA ASN A 59 2.45 0.59 20.58
C ASN A 59 3.89 1.05 20.87
N LYS A 60 4.91 0.44 20.24
CA LYS A 60 6.30 0.90 20.32
C LYS A 60 6.47 2.25 19.61
N LEU A 61 5.93 2.38 18.39
CA LEU A 61 5.98 3.62 17.61
C LEU A 61 5.18 4.74 18.30
N ARG A 62 3.98 4.44 18.83
CA ARG A 62 3.16 5.38 19.60
C ARG A 62 3.94 5.99 20.76
N ARG A 63 4.63 5.16 21.56
CA ARG A 63 5.44 5.63 22.69
C ARG A 63 6.63 6.45 22.22
N LYS A 64 7.38 5.94 21.23
CA LYS A 64 8.58 6.61 20.70
C LYS A 64 8.25 8.00 20.13
N TYR A 65 7.18 8.09 19.35
CA TYR A 65 6.80 9.30 18.62
C TYR A 65 5.67 10.09 19.28
N SER A 66 5.41 9.85 20.57
CA SER A 66 4.25 10.45 21.25
C SER A 66 4.30 11.98 21.23
N SER A 67 5.49 12.58 21.31
CA SER A 67 5.64 14.04 21.27
C SER A 67 5.24 14.60 19.91
N GLN A 68 5.70 13.98 18.82
CA GLN A 68 5.38 14.37 17.45
C GLN A 68 3.91 14.13 17.15
N LEU A 69 3.34 12.99 17.55
CA LEU A 69 1.95 12.64 17.31
C LEU A 69 0.95 13.58 17.99
N LYS A 70 1.31 14.19 19.13
CA LYS A 70 0.44 15.11 19.87
C LYS A 70 0.47 16.55 19.36
N LYS A 71 1.50 16.93 18.60
CA LYS A 71 1.62 18.30 18.07
C LYS A 71 0.45 18.59 17.14
N ASP A 72 -0.08 19.80 17.20
CA ASP A 72 -1.12 20.22 16.27
C ASP A 72 -0.66 20.07 14.82
N LEU A 73 -1.62 19.85 13.93
CA LEU A 73 -1.36 19.74 12.51
C LEU A 73 -1.29 21.15 11.90
N GLU A 74 -0.19 21.45 11.25
CA GLU A 74 -0.03 22.71 10.52
C GLU A 74 -0.81 22.62 9.21
N VAL A 75 -1.86 23.44 9.09
CA VAL A 75 -2.63 23.53 7.86
C VAL A 75 -1.96 24.53 6.94
N GLN A 76 -1.49 24.05 5.79
CA GLN A 76 -0.94 24.89 4.73
C GLN A 76 -1.90 24.89 3.54
N ARG A 77 -1.85 25.95 2.74
CA ARG A 77 -2.68 26.03 1.53
C ARG A 77 -2.26 24.92 0.56
N GLY A 78 -3.17 24.00 0.29
CA GLY A 78 -3.02 22.97 -0.73
C GLY A 78 -3.44 23.46 -2.11
N VAL A 79 -2.90 22.80 -3.13
CA VAL A 79 -3.34 22.92 -4.52
C VAL A 79 -4.10 21.65 -4.88
N VAL A 80 -5.27 21.83 -5.50
CA VAL A 80 -6.05 20.74 -6.08
C VAL A 80 -5.34 20.28 -7.33
N ASN A 81 -5.11 18.98 -7.44
CA ASN A 81 -4.51 18.34 -8.58
C ASN A 81 -5.23 17.01 -8.77
N ASN A 82 -5.60 16.69 -10.00
CA ASN A 82 -6.33 15.46 -10.28
C ASN A 82 -5.42 14.39 -10.90
N THR A 83 -4.13 14.66 -11.09
CA THR A 83 -3.16 13.72 -11.68
C THR A 83 -3.21 12.36 -10.97
N ILE A 84 -3.35 11.30 -11.76
CA ILE A 84 -3.24 9.93 -11.27
C ILE A 84 -1.77 9.52 -11.35
N TRP A 85 -1.24 9.09 -10.22
CA TRP A 85 0.12 8.64 -10.06
C TRP A 85 0.15 7.13 -9.89
N ILE A 86 0.92 6.46 -10.74
CA ILE A 86 1.16 5.01 -10.65
C ILE A 86 2.66 4.78 -10.64
N MET A 87 3.14 3.86 -9.81
CA MET A 87 4.57 3.57 -9.74
C MET A 87 4.88 2.10 -10.00
N TRP A 88 5.87 1.88 -10.87
CA TRP A 88 6.53 0.60 -11.04
C TRP A 88 8.03 0.81 -11.26
N LEU A 89 8.82 0.67 -10.19
CA LEU A 89 10.24 1.03 -10.15
C LEU A 89 11.09 0.38 -11.25
N GLN A 90 10.73 -0.81 -11.70
CA GLN A 90 11.44 -1.54 -12.75
C GLN A 90 11.08 -1.06 -14.17
N GLY A 91 10.22 -0.05 -14.31
CA GLY A 91 9.67 0.43 -15.57
C GLY A 91 8.45 -0.40 -16.00
N LEU A 92 7.42 0.27 -16.54
CA LEU A 92 6.17 -0.39 -16.95
C LEU A 92 6.43 -1.52 -17.96
N GLU A 93 7.41 -1.36 -18.84
CA GLU A 93 7.75 -2.36 -19.85
C GLU A 93 8.25 -3.69 -19.25
N ASN A 94 8.83 -3.65 -18.06
CA ASN A 94 9.27 -4.85 -17.35
C ASN A 94 8.22 -5.35 -16.34
N ALA A 95 7.06 -4.70 -16.25
CA ALA A 95 6.01 -5.09 -15.32
C ALA A 95 5.30 -6.38 -15.76
N PRO A 96 4.79 -7.18 -14.81
CA PRO A 96 3.93 -8.33 -15.11
C PRO A 96 2.75 -7.95 -16.01
N CYS A 97 2.28 -8.90 -16.83
CA CYS A 97 1.15 -8.66 -17.75
C CYS A 97 -0.08 -8.08 -17.05
N LEU A 98 -0.39 -8.54 -15.84
CA LEU A 98 -1.48 -8.00 -15.02
C LEU A 98 -1.30 -6.50 -14.74
N VAL A 99 -0.09 -6.07 -14.37
CA VAL A 99 0.20 -4.67 -14.07
C VAL A 99 0.07 -3.82 -15.33
N LYS A 100 0.60 -4.28 -16.47
CA LYS A 100 0.42 -3.59 -17.76
C LYS A 100 -1.06 -3.45 -18.13
N LYS A 101 -1.84 -4.51 -17.97
CA LYS A 101 -3.29 -4.54 -18.24
C LYS A 101 -4.05 -3.59 -17.31
N ALA A 102 -3.72 -3.61 -16.02
CA ALA A 102 -4.29 -2.72 -15.00
C ALA A 102 -4.05 -1.24 -15.34
N VAL A 103 -2.80 -0.86 -15.63
CA VAL A 103 -2.46 0.50 -16.05
C VAL A 103 -3.16 0.90 -17.36
N LYS A 104 -3.22 -0.01 -18.34
CA LYS A 104 -3.95 0.23 -19.58
C LYS A 104 -5.44 0.50 -19.32
N SER A 105 -6.07 -0.28 -18.45
CA SER A 105 -7.49 -0.11 -18.11
C SER A 105 -7.79 1.27 -17.52
N ILE A 106 -6.92 1.77 -16.62
CA ILE A 106 -7.08 3.12 -16.05
C ILE A 106 -7.03 4.19 -17.14
N LYS A 107 -6.05 4.14 -18.05
CA LYS A 107 -5.93 5.10 -19.15
C LYS A 107 -7.12 5.07 -20.11
N GLN A 108 -7.71 3.90 -20.33
CA GLN A 108 -8.87 3.74 -21.21
C GLN A 108 -10.16 4.24 -20.54
N SER A 109 -10.32 3.96 -19.25
CA SER A 109 -11.54 4.28 -18.52
C SER A 109 -11.56 5.72 -17.99
N LEU A 110 -10.42 6.42 -17.97
CA LEU A 110 -10.29 7.83 -17.59
C LEU A 110 -9.49 8.61 -18.65
N PRO A 111 -10.00 8.75 -19.89
CA PRO A 111 -9.24 9.35 -21.00
C PRO A 111 -8.86 10.81 -20.78
N GLU A 112 -9.69 11.56 -20.03
CA GLU A 112 -9.45 12.98 -19.71
C GLU A 112 -8.47 13.17 -18.54
N GLN A 113 -8.12 12.09 -17.82
CA GLN A 113 -7.28 12.19 -16.64
C GLN A 113 -5.80 12.07 -17.01
N ARG A 114 -4.99 13.01 -16.52
CA ARG A 114 -3.53 12.88 -16.62
C ARG A 114 -3.05 11.70 -15.77
N VAL A 115 -2.59 10.63 -16.43
CA VAL A 115 -1.98 9.45 -15.78
C VAL A 115 -0.46 9.48 -15.96
N VAL A 116 0.27 9.64 -14.86
CA VAL A 116 1.75 9.62 -14.85
C VAL A 116 2.24 8.30 -14.26
N ILE A 117 3.21 7.69 -14.94
CA ILE A 117 3.82 6.43 -14.52
C ILE A 117 5.25 6.70 -14.09
N LEU A 118 5.52 6.43 -12.82
CA LEU A 118 6.81 6.63 -12.17
C LEU A 118 7.60 5.33 -12.17
N ASP A 119 8.90 5.45 -12.41
CA ASP A 119 9.88 4.38 -12.26
C ASP A 119 11.18 4.92 -11.63
N ALA A 120 12.21 4.08 -11.55
CA ALA A 120 13.48 4.45 -10.95
C ALA A 120 14.22 5.59 -11.68
N SER A 121 13.90 5.85 -12.95
CA SER A 121 14.58 6.84 -13.79
C SER A 121 13.95 8.22 -13.74
N ASN A 122 12.65 8.34 -13.45
CA ASN A 122 11.91 9.61 -13.55
C ASN A 122 11.26 10.09 -12.24
N PHE A 123 11.23 9.29 -11.16
CA PHE A 123 10.51 9.70 -9.95
C PHE A 123 11.04 11.01 -9.35
N GLN A 124 12.34 11.28 -9.51
CA GLN A 124 13.00 12.50 -9.01
C GLN A 124 12.60 13.77 -9.79
N ASP A 125 11.97 13.63 -10.96
CA ASP A 125 11.43 14.78 -11.70
C ASP A 125 10.17 15.36 -11.02
N TYR A 126 9.56 14.57 -10.12
CA TYR A 126 8.28 14.91 -9.48
C TYR A 126 8.40 15.13 -7.97
N VAL A 127 9.34 14.46 -7.30
CA VAL A 127 9.49 14.52 -5.85
C VAL A 127 10.94 14.61 -5.39
N ASP A 128 11.13 15.41 -4.35
CA ASP A 128 12.36 15.43 -3.58
C ASP A 128 12.33 14.38 -2.46
N VAL A 129 13.25 13.41 -2.52
CA VAL A 129 13.49 12.42 -1.45
C VAL A 129 14.90 12.64 -0.89
N PRO A 130 15.08 12.68 0.45
CA PRO A 130 16.40 12.85 1.05
C PRO A 130 17.43 11.84 0.54
N LEU A 131 18.65 12.32 0.24
CA LEU A 131 19.74 11.51 -0.33
C LEU A 131 20.03 10.26 0.50
N ASN A 132 20.05 10.39 1.84
CA ASN A 132 20.31 9.26 2.73
C ASN A 132 19.25 8.14 2.61
N ILE A 133 18.01 8.46 2.26
CA ILE A 133 16.93 7.49 2.02
C ILE A 133 17.11 6.84 0.65
N ILE A 134 17.43 7.63 -0.38
CA ILE A 134 17.75 7.14 -1.72
C ILE A 134 18.91 6.15 -1.66
N ASP A 135 19.98 6.47 -0.91
CA ASP A 135 21.13 5.61 -0.74
C ASP A 135 20.76 4.30 -0.04
N LYS A 136 19.93 4.35 1.01
CA LYS A 136 19.42 3.14 1.67
C LYS A 136 18.57 2.27 0.74
N TRP A 137 17.79 2.87 -0.16
CA TRP A 137 17.06 2.13 -1.17
C TRP A 137 18.00 1.49 -2.20
N LYS A 138 18.97 2.23 -2.75
CA LYS A 138 19.97 1.72 -3.69
C LYS A 138 20.81 0.58 -3.10
N LEU A 139 21.12 0.64 -1.80
CA LEU A 139 21.81 -0.42 -1.07
C LEU A 139 20.91 -1.62 -0.71
N GLY A 140 19.61 -1.55 -0.99
CA GLY A 140 18.63 -2.60 -0.70
C GLY A 140 18.24 -2.71 0.78
N VAL A 141 18.57 -1.70 1.59
CA VAL A 141 18.12 -1.58 2.99
C VAL A 141 16.62 -1.26 3.03
N ILE A 142 16.17 -0.37 2.16
CA ILE A 142 14.75 -0.10 1.89
C ILE A 142 14.37 -0.90 0.64
N SER A 143 13.36 -1.76 0.72
CA SER A 143 12.90 -2.50 -0.45
C SER A 143 11.95 -1.68 -1.32
N ASN A 144 11.81 -2.06 -2.59
CA ASN A 144 10.98 -1.36 -3.57
C ASN A 144 9.56 -1.00 -3.07
N PRO A 145 8.80 -1.90 -2.41
CA PRO A 145 7.48 -1.54 -1.87
C PRO A 145 7.53 -0.41 -0.83
N HIS A 146 8.50 -0.43 0.08
CA HIS A 146 8.60 0.59 1.14
C HIS A 146 9.19 1.90 0.61
N PHE A 147 10.05 1.84 -0.41
CA PHE A 147 10.49 3.04 -1.12
C PHE A 147 9.31 3.67 -1.88
N SER A 148 8.44 2.86 -2.49
CA SER A 148 7.20 3.33 -3.09
C SER A 148 6.26 3.99 -2.08
N ASP A 149 6.23 3.54 -0.81
CA ASP A 149 5.47 4.23 0.24
C ASP A 149 6.00 5.65 0.50
N ILE A 150 7.33 5.82 0.50
CA ILE A 150 7.98 7.12 0.68
C ILE A 150 7.70 8.05 -0.51
N VAL A 151 7.89 7.55 -1.73
CA VAL A 151 7.63 8.33 -2.95
C VAL A 151 6.15 8.69 -3.06
N ARG A 152 5.23 7.77 -2.75
CA ARG A 152 3.78 8.05 -2.69
C ARG A 152 3.49 9.22 -1.77
N MET A 153 4.01 9.16 -0.55
CA MET A 153 3.80 10.19 0.46
C MET A 153 4.35 11.55 -0.01
N GLU A 154 5.60 11.61 -0.47
CA GLU A 154 6.18 12.87 -0.98
C GLU A 154 5.41 13.43 -2.17
N LEU A 155 4.97 12.58 -3.08
CA LEU A 155 4.25 12.98 -4.27
C LEU A 155 2.91 13.62 -3.92
N LEU A 156 2.17 13.00 -3.01
CA LEU A 156 0.89 13.53 -2.56
C LEU A 156 1.06 14.81 -1.73
N ILE A 157 2.10 14.90 -0.89
CA ILE A 157 2.40 16.14 -0.16
C ILE A 157 2.76 17.28 -1.12
N GLN A 158 3.67 17.04 -2.06
CA GLN A 158 4.22 18.09 -2.92
C GLN A 158 3.28 18.49 -4.05
N LYS A 159 2.51 17.53 -4.59
CA LYS A 159 1.73 17.72 -5.82
C LYS A 159 0.24 17.47 -5.66
N GLY A 160 -0.23 16.86 -4.57
CA GLY A 160 -1.59 16.33 -4.47
C GLY A 160 -1.84 15.25 -5.52
N GLY A 161 -3.10 15.05 -5.91
CA GLY A 161 -3.48 14.04 -6.88
C GLY A 161 -3.94 12.75 -6.24
N THR A 162 -3.96 11.71 -7.07
CA THR A 162 -4.46 10.40 -6.68
C THR A 162 -3.41 9.34 -6.91
N TRP A 163 -2.94 8.72 -5.84
CA TRP A 163 -2.13 7.53 -5.92
C TRP A 163 -2.98 6.32 -6.28
N PHE A 164 -2.56 5.58 -7.30
CA PHE A 164 -3.05 4.26 -7.65
C PHE A 164 -1.89 3.27 -7.58
N ASP A 165 -2.02 2.23 -6.74
CA ASP A 165 -1.13 1.08 -6.85
C ASP A 165 -1.22 0.49 -8.26
N ALA A 166 -0.09 0.08 -8.83
CA ALA A 166 -0.01 -0.38 -10.24
C ALA A 166 -0.83 -1.63 -10.58
N THR A 167 -1.38 -2.30 -9.56
CA THR A 167 -2.28 -3.46 -9.70
C THR A 167 -3.77 -3.10 -9.60
N ILE A 168 -4.12 -1.82 -9.50
CA ILE A 168 -5.51 -1.39 -9.58
C ILE A 168 -5.95 -1.49 -11.04
N MET A 169 -6.97 -2.28 -11.29
CA MET A 169 -7.67 -2.36 -12.55
C MET A 169 -8.97 -1.56 -12.45
N LEU A 170 -9.32 -0.84 -13.51
CA LEU A 170 -10.53 -0.04 -13.58
C LEU A 170 -11.30 -0.43 -14.83
N ASP A 171 -12.45 -1.09 -14.67
CA ASP A 171 -13.28 -1.53 -15.80
C ASP A 171 -13.88 -0.35 -16.57
N ARG A 172 -14.53 0.58 -15.85
CA ARG A 172 -15.13 1.80 -16.41
C ARG A 172 -15.11 2.91 -15.37
N ASN A 173 -15.24 4.17 -15.80
CA ASN A 173 -15.50 5.26 -14.86
C ASN A 173 -16.88 5.07 -14.21
N PHE A 174 -17.04 5.58 -12.98
CA PHE A 174 -18.28 5.53 -12.22
C PHE A 174 -18.34 6.68 -11.23
N ASP A 175 -19.55 7.11 -10.88
CA ASP A 175 -19.81 8.33 -10.12
C ASP A 175 -19.02 8.41 -8.81
N THR A 176 -18.90 7.29 -8.09
CA THR A 176 -18.16 7.31 -6.81
C THR A 176 -16.68 7.63 -7.01
N LEU A 177 -16.03 7.11 -8.06
CA LEU A 177 -14.65 7.45 -8.36
C LEU A 177 -14.52 8.89 -8.85
N GLN A 178 -15.41 9.33 -9.75
CA GLN A 178 -15.41 10.70 -10.25
C GLN A 178 -15.54 11.72 -9.11
N ASN A 179 -16.52 11.52 -8.21
CA ASN A 179 -16.70 12.35 -7.02
C ASN A 179 -15.47 12.37 -6.10
N ILE A 180 -14.69 11.28 -6.04
CA ILE A 180 -13.44 11.25 -5.28
C ILE A 180 -12.38 12.08 -5.98
N LEU A 181 -12.21 11.91 -7.30
CA LEU A 181 -11.17 12.59 -8.08
C LEU A 181 -11.40 14.11 -8.21
N GLU A 182 -12.65 14.57 -8.13
CA GLU A 182 -13.03 15.98 -8.19
C GLU A 182 -13.11 16.64 -6.79
N SER A 183 -12.88 15.87 -5.72
CA SER A 183 -12.96 16.35 -4.35
C SER A 183 -11.72 17.15 -3.95
N ASN A 184 -11.90 18.09 -3.02
CA ASN A 184 -10.77 18.75 -2.33
C ASN A 184 -10.44 18.08 -0.99
N GLN A 185 -11.06 16.93 -0.69
CA GLN A 185 -10.88 16.21 0.58
C GLN A 185 -10.02 14.97 0.40
N THR A 186 -9.20 14.68 1.41
CA THR A 186 -8.46 13.43 1.48
C THR A 186 -9.40 12.23 1.47
N PHE A 187 -9.05 11.19 0.71
CA PHE A 187 -9.77 9.94 0.66
C PHE A 187 -8.83 8.73 0.58
N PHE A 188 -9.21 7.66 1.26
CA PHE A 188 -8.64 6.33 1.13
C PHE A 188 -9.68 5.28 1.53
N PHE A 189 -9.53 4.05 1.02
CA PHE A 189 -10.37 2.92 1.42
C PHE A 189 -10.00 2.41 2.80
N GLN A 190 -10.99 1.94 3.57
CA GLN A 190 -10.78 1.54 4.97
C GLN A 190 -11.65 0.37 5.40
N ASN A 191 -11.20 -0.36 6.44
CA ASN A 191 -12.02 -1.36 7.10
C ASN A 191 -13.19 -0.67 7.82
N MET A 192 -14.41 -1.15 7.59
CA MET A 192 -15.61 -0.67 8.26
C MET A 192 -15.88 -1.42 9.57
N ARG A 193 -16.68 -0.85 10.48
CA ARG A 193 -17.12 -1.53 11.70
C ARG A 193 -17.96 -2.78 11.35
N PRO A 194 -17.87 -3.89 12.13
CA PRO A 194 -17.07 -4.05 13.36
C PRO A 194 -15.57 -4.33 13.12
N GLY A 195 -15.17 -4.72 11.90
CA GLY A 195 -13.78 -5.09 11.57
C GLY A 195 -12.74 -3.98 11.84
N GLN A 196 -13.16 -2.70 11.80
CA GLN A 196 -12.32 -1.56 12.17
C GLN A 196 -11.76 -1.65 13.60
N MET A 197 -12.49 -2.24 14.56
CA MET A 197 -12.10 -2.27 15.98
C MET A 197 -11.11 -3.39 16.31
N GLY A 198 -11.21 -4.53 15.61
CA GLY A 198 -10.32 -5.68 15.83
C GLY A 198 -8.96 -5.56 15.12
N ASN A 199 -8.88 -4.73 14.06
CA ASN A 199 -7.68 -4.59 13.25
C ASN A 199 -6.74 -3.50 13.79
N SER A 200 -5.44 -3.80 13.89
CA SER A 200 -4.47 -2.81 14.39
C SER A 200 -4.22 -1.65 13.41
N ILE A 201 -4.55 -1.85 12.13
CA ILE A 201 -4.66 -0.83 11.08
C ILE A 201 -6.03 -0.91 10.40
N TRP A 202 -6.67 0.22 10.12
CA TRP A 202 -7.95 0.24 9.40
C TRP A 202 -7.92 0.98 8.07
N LEU A 203 -6.85 1.73 7.76
CA LEU A 203 -6.71 2.41 6.47
C LEU A 203 -5.94 1.55 5.46
N SER A 204 -6.21 1.79 4.18
CA SER A 204 -5.48 1.20 3.05
C SER A 204 -4.74 2.29 2.30
N THR A 205 -3.51 2.02 1.86
CA THR A 205 -2.68 3.01 1.16
C THR A 205 -2.48 2.71 -0.31
N TRP A 206 -3.18 1.70 -0.84
CA TRP A 206 -3.09 1.32 -2.25
C TRP A 206 -3.85 2.30 -3.16
N PHE A 207 -4.79 3.08 -2.61
CA PHE A 207 -5.46 4.20 -3.26
C PHE A 207 -5.55 5.35 -2.27
N ILE A 208 -5.03 6.53 -2.64
CA ILE A 208 -5.11 7.74 -1.83
C ILE A 208 -5.39 8.92 -2.75
N HIS A 209 -6.42 9.70 -2.48
CA HIS A 209 -6.65 10.99 -3.13
C HIS A 209 -6.44 12.11 -2.10
N THR A 210 -5.75 13.19 -2.47
CA THR A 210 -5.66 14.38 -1.62
C THR A 210 -5.17 15.61 -2.38
N CYS A 211 -5.39 16.80 -1.80
CA CYS A 211 -4.70 18.02 -2.20
C CYS A 211 -3.25 18.01 -1.71
N SER A 212 -2.40 18.84 -2.32
CA SER A 212 -1.05 19.03 -1.80
C SER A 212 -1.09 19.58 -0.36
N ASN A 213 0.00 19.40 0.38
CA ASN A 213 0.16 19.81 1.77
C ASN A 213 -0.88 19.21 2.74
N GLU A 214 -1.32 17.98 2.48
CA GLU A 214 -2.19 17.23 3.39
C GLU A 214 -1.53 17.11 4.79
N PRO A 215 -2.11 17.69 5.86
CA PRO A 215 -1.40 17.86 7.12
C PRO A 215 -1.04 16.55 7.81
N THR A 216 -1.89 15.51 7.68
CA THR A 216 -1.63 14.20 8.28
C THR A 216 -0.48 13.48 7.58
N LEU A 217 -0.36 13.59 6.25
CA LEU A 217 0.76 13.05 5.48
C LEU A 217 2.06 13.80 5.80
N ILE A 218 2.02 15.12 6.01
CA ILE A 218 3.19 15.87 6.48
C ILE A 218 3.70 15.32 7.83
N ARG A 219 2.79 15.06 8.78
CA ARG A 219 3.16 14.42 10.05
C ARG A 219 3.70 13.00 9.86
N VAL A 220 3.12 12.24 8.93
CA VAL A 220 3.64 10.90 8.59
C VAL A 220 5.06 11.00 8.04
N ARG A 221 5.36 11.98 7.16
CA ARG A 221 6.69 12.23 6.62
C ARG A 221 7.72 12.48 7.71
N GLU A 222 7.43 13.36 8.67
CA GLU A 222 8.33 13.66 9.79
C GLU A 222 8.73 12.39 10.53
N ILE A 223 7.74 11.57 10.89
CA ILE A 223 7.96 10.34 11.67
C ILE A 223 8.67 9.26 10.83
N LEU A 224 8.26 9.11 9.56
CA LEU A 224 8.83 8.11 8.65
C LEU A 224 10.28 8.44 8.29
N TYR A 225 10.61 9.72 8.13
CA TYR A 225 11.98 10.18 7.90
C TYR A 225 12.86 10.02 9.14
N ASP A 226 12.39 10.39 10.33
CA ASP A 226 13.13 10.07 11.56
C ASP A 226 13.40 8.56 11.68
N TYR A 227 12.39 7.73 11.39
CA TYR A 227 12.55 6.29 11.42
C TYR A 227 13.66 5.83 10.47
N TRP A 228 13.57 6.20 9.20
CA TRP A 228 14.55 5.77 8.20
C TRP A 228 15.90 6.44 8.33
N GLN A 229 16.03 7.60 8.96
CA GLN A 229 17.33 8.19 9.30
C GLN A 229 18.04 7.35 10.37
N ASN A 230 17.30 6.95 11.41
CA ASN A 230 17.85 6.28 12.59
C ASN A 230 17.89 4.74 12.50
N HIS A 231 17.32 4.13 11.45
CA HIS A 231 17.28 2.66 11.30
C HIS A 231 17.79 2.20 9.93
N ASN A 232 18.41 1.01 9.95
CA ASN A 232 18.85 0.28 8.75
C ASN A 232 18.12 -1.05 8.59
N TYR A 233 16.90 -1.13 9.11
CA TYR A 233 16.02 -2.27 8.98
C TYR A 233 14.58 -1.76 9.02
N LEU A 234 13.67 -2.54 8.46
CA LEU A 234 12.24 -2.31 8.57
C LEU A 234 11.71 -3.03 9.82
N ILE A 235 10.90 -2.39 10.66
CA ILE A 235 10.34 -2.99 11.88
C ILE A 235 9.07 -3.80 11.61
N ASP A 236 8.27 -3.36 10.63
CA ASP A 236 7.05 -4.03 10.17
C ASP A 236 6.76 -3.69 8.71
N TYR A 237 6.18 -4.64 7.97
CA TYR A 237 5.79 -4.45 6.57
C TYR A 237 4.81 -3.29 6.39
N PHE A 238 3.93 -3.07 7.36
CA PHE A 238 2.90 -2.03 7.31
C PHE A 238 3.34 -0.73 7.99
N LEU A 239 4.65 -0.45 8.11
CA LEU A 239 5.18 0.72 8.82
C LEU A 239 4.46 2.03 8.44
N PHE A 240 4.33 2.31 7.13
CA PHE A 240 3.63 3.50 6.64
C PHE A 240 2.16 3.56 7.11
N HIS A 241 1.43 2.44 7.01
CA HIS A 241 0.03 2.34 7.44
C HIS A 241 -0.10 2.55 8.95
N ILE A 242 0.81 1.96 9.73
CA ILE A 242 0.82 2.06 11.19
C ILE A 242 1.04 3.52 11.62
N ILE A 243 2.01 4.21 11.01
CA ILE A 243 2.30 5.61 11.34
C ILE A 243 1.09 6.48 10.98
N TRP A 244 0.52 6.33 9.79
CA TRP A 244 -0.62 7.15 9.37
C TRP A 244 -1.88 6.89 10.20
N HIS A 245 -2.12 5.64 10.56
CA HIS A 245 -3.17 5.28 11.52
C HIS A 245 -2.95 5.99 12.85
N LEU A 246 -1.73 5.97 13.39
CA LEU A 246 -1.41 6.66 14.63
C LEU A 246 -1.67 8.16 14.53
N VAL A 247 -1.32 8.81 13.42
CA VAL A 247 -1.63 10.24 13.22
C VAL A 247 -3.14 10.49 13.33
N TYR A 248 -3.97 9.70 12.67
CA TYR A 248 -5.43 9.83 12.78
C TYR A 248 -5.99 9.52 14.18
N GLU A 249 -5.36 8.63 14.96
CA GLU A 249 -5.78 8.39 16.35
C GLU A 249 -5.56 9.59 17.26
N PHE A 250 -4.53 10.41 17.00
CA PHE A 250 -4.27 11.64 17.75
C PHE A 250 -5.01 12.85 17.17
N HIS A 251 -5.45 12.76 15.91
CA HIS A 251 -6.16 13.82 15.19
C HIS A 251 -7.51 13.31 14.62
N ASP A 252 -8.35 12.75 15.49
CA ASP A 252 -9.64 12.12 15.11
C ASP A 252 -10.59 13.08 14.39
N ALA A 253 -10.50 14.39 14.67
CA ALA A 253 -11.26 15.41 13.96
C ALA A 253 -10.97 15.41 12.45
N GLU A 254 -9.71 15.16 12.03
CA GLU A 254 -9.36 15.02 10.62
C GLU A 254 -9.88 13.71 10.05
N TYR A 255 -9.80 12.61 10.81
CA TYR A 255 -10.31 11.31 10.38
C TYR A 255 -11.83 11.34 10.12
N LYS A 256 -12.59 12.08 10.94
CA LYS A 256 -14.04 12.22 10.80
C LYS A 256 -14.44 12.91 9.49
N LYS A 257 -13.56 13.71 8.87
CA LYS A 257 -13.81 14.35 7.57
C LYS A 257 -13.68 13.38 6.39
N ILE A 258 -12.97 12.26 6.58
CA ILE A 258 -12.70 11.30 5.50
C ILE A 258 -13.98 10.49 5.18
N LYS A 259 -14.43 10.55 3.92
CA LYS A 259 -15.52 9.72 3.40
C LYS A 259 -15.25 8.23 3.64
N LYS A 260 -16.24 7.50 4.14
CA LYS A 260 -16.10 6.10 4.56
C LYS A 260 -16.56 5.15 3.45
N ILE A 261 -15.62 4.45 2.83
CA ILE A 261 -15.89 3.37 1.87
C ILE A 261 -15.05 2.14 2.24
N SER A 262 -15.69 0.97 2.25
CA SER A 262 -15.03 -0.29 2.59
C SER A 262 -13.95 -0.64 1.58
N ASN A 263 -12.78 -1.07 2.08
CA ASN A 263 -11.73 -1.66 1.25
C ASN A 263 -12.04 -3.09 0.79
N SER A 264 -13.04 -3.77 1.36
CA SER A 264 -13.37 -5.16 0.99
C SER A 264 -13.93 -5.26 -0.42
N THR A 265 -14.78 -4.30 -0.82
CA THR A 265 -15.45 -4.27 -2.13
C THR A 265 -14.47 -4.25 -3.31
N PRO A 266 -13.44 -3.37 -3.34
CA PRO A 266 -12.41 -3.37 -4.38
C PRO A 266 -11.40 -4.52 -4.27
N LEU A 267 -11.48 -5.41 -3.27
CA LEU A 267 -10.55 -6.54 -3.11
C LEU A 267 -11.15 -7.88 -3.52
N GLN A 268 -12.42 -7.92 -3.93
CA GLN A 268 -13.12 -9.18 -4.22
C GLN A 268 -12.42 -10.00 -5.30
N LEU A 269 -12.07 -9.39 -6.45
CA LEU A 269 -11.41 -10.12 -7.53
C LEU A 269 -10.02 -10.62 -7.15
N MET A 270 -9.32 -9.95 -6.23
CA MET A 270 -7.99 -10.38 -5.78
C MET A 270 -8.01 -11.80 -5.22
N TYR A 271 -9.07 -12.17 -4.51
CA TYR A 271 -9.22 -13.48 -3.87
C TYR A 271 -9.74 -14.57 -4.83
N LEU A 272 -10.24 -14.18 -6.00
CA LEU A 272 -10.79 -15.11 -7.00
C LEU A 272 -9.83 -15.38 -8.17
N LEU A 273 -8.66 -14.73 -8.22
CA LEU A 273 -7.75 -14.77 -9.38
C LEU A 273 -7.40 -16.19 -9.86
N ASN A 274 -7.24 -17.14 -8.94
CA ASN A 274 -6.89 -18.53 -9.26
C ASN A 274 -8.10 -19.47 -9.35
N GLU A 275 -9.28 -19.00 -8.97
CA GLU A 275 -10.50 -19.79 -9.02
C GLU A 275 -10.98 -19.94 -10.46
N LYS A 276 -11.52 -21.12 -10.79
CA LYS A 276 -11.98 -21.45 -12.15
C LYS A 276 -13.48 -21.21 -12.32
N ASN A 277 -13.92 -21.02 -13.56
CA ASN A 277 -15.33 -20.93 -13.98
C ASN A 277 -16.11 -19.74 -13.37
N ASN A 278 -15.42 -18.64 -13.03
CA ASN A 278 -16.01 -17.47 -12.39
C ASN A 278 -16.26 -16.29 -13.35
N ALA A 279 -16.46 -16.52 -14.65
CA ALA A 279 -16.65 -15.42 -15.61
C ALA A 279 -17.87 -14.54 -15.27
N THR A 280 -19.03 -15.16 -15.02
CA THR A 280 -20.25 -14.45 -14.61
C THR A 280 -20.05 -13.65 -13.33
N LEU A 281 -19.52 -14.29 -12.27
CA LEU A 281 -19.21 -13.62 -11.01
C LEU A 281 -18.20 -12.47 -11.18
N THR A 282 -17.25 -12.62 -12.10
CA THR A 282 -16.28 -11.56 -12.40
C THR A 282 -16.96 -10.34 -13.01
N GLU A 283 -17.87 -10.53 -13.97
CA GLU A 283 -18.65 -9.43 -14.54
C GLU A 283 -19.59 -8.80 -13.51
N GLU A 284 -20.22 -9.59 -12.63
CA GLU A 284 -21.04 -9.06 -11.53
C GLU A 284 -20.20 -8.17 -10.59
N ILE A 285 -19.02 -8.62 -10.18
CA ILE A 285 -18.14 -7.84 -9.31
C ILE A 285 -17.67 -6.54 -10.01
N LEU A 286 -17.33 -6.59 -11.30
CA LEU A 286 -16.93 -5.41 -12.08
C LEU A 286 -18.11 -4.48 -12.37
N HIS A 287 -19.33 -5.02 -12.47
CA HIS A 287 -20.54 -4.25 -12.58
C HIS A 287 -20.79 -3.47 -11.28
N ASP A 288 -20.73 -4.14 -10.13
CA ASP A 288 -21.04 -3.56 -8.82
C ASP A 288 -19.97 -2.57 -8.34
N PHE A 289 -18.70 -2.90 -8.55
CA PHE A 289 -17.59 -2.02 -8.18
C PHE A 289 -16.45 -2.11 -9.22
N PRO A 290 -16.46 -1.24 -10.25
CA PRO A 290 -15.54 -1.31 -11.40
C PRO A 290 -14.05 -1.20 -11.07
N LEU A 291 -13.71 -0.64 -9.91
CA LEU A 291 -12.33 -0.49 -9.45
C LEU A 291 -11.92 -1.68 -8.59
N GLN A 292 -10.98 -2.50 -9.06
CA GLN A 292 -10.52 -3.69 -8.34
C GLN A 292 -9.01 -3.65 -8.14
N LYS A 293 -8.58 -3.74 -6.88
CA LYS A 293 -7.19 -3.90 -6.48
C LYS A 293 -6.80 -5.37 -6.55
N LEU A 294 -5.93 -5.71 -7.49
CA LEU A 294 -5.49 -7.09 -7.71
C LEU A 294 -4.10 -7.36 -7.11
N THR A 295 -3.57 -8.57 -7.32
CA THR A 295 -2.17 -8.94 -7.07
C THR A 295 -1.59 -9.49 -8.38
N TYR A 296 -0.26 -9.56 -8.49
CA TYR A 296 0.45 -10.27 -9.56
C TYR A 296 1.23 -11.50 -9.03
N LYS A 297 1.14 -11.77 -7.71
CA LYS A 297 1.90 -12.82 -7.03
C LYS A 297 1.06 -14.08 -6.88
N ASN A 298 1.70 -15.24 -7.05
CA ASN A 298 1.09 -16.57 -6.87
C ASN A 298 -0.18 -16.78 -7.73
N ILE A 299 -0.10 -16.41 -9.01
CA ILE A 299 -1.22 -16.50 -9.95
C ILE A 299 -1.03 -17.67 -10.90
N SER A 300 -2.10 -18.40 -11.17
CA SER A 300 -2.19 -19.43 -12.20
C SER A 300 -2.73 -18.84 -13.50
N ASP A 301 -2.00 -19.05 -14.60
CA ASP A 301 -2.39 -18.69 -15.97
C ASP A 301 -3.17 -19.81 -16.67
N GLU A 302 -3.57 -20.84 -15.94
CA GLU A 302 -4.40 -21.92 -16.46
C GLU A 302 -5.70 -21.41 -17.08
N ARG A 303 -6.10 -22.01 -18.20
CA ARG A 303 -7.34 -21.65 -18.88
C ARG A 303 -8.53 -21.84 -17.93
N GLY A 304 -9.41 -20.84 -17.91
CA GLY A 304 -10.64 -20.85 -17.11
C GLY A 304 -10.49 -20.23 -15.72
N THR A 305 -9.28 -19.84 -15.29
CA THR A 305 -9.11 -19.03 -14.07
C THR A 305 -9.64 -17.61 -14.28
N THR A 306 -10.05 -16.94 -13.21
CA THR A 306 -10.44 -15.53 -13.23
C THR A 306 -9.32 -14.65 -13.80
N TYR A 307 -8.06 -14.91 -13.43
CA TYR A 307 -6.92 -14.22 -14.03
C TYR A 307 -6.86 -14.39 -15.54
N TRP A 308 -6.96 -15.63 -16.04
CA TRP A 308 -6.95 -15.90 -17.48
C TRP A 308 -8.06 -15.15 -18.19
N TYR A 309 -9.27 -15.13 -17.62
CA TYR A 309 -10.42 -14.39 -18.13
C TYR A 309 -10.13 -12.88 -18.23
N LEU A 310 -9.67 -12.26 -17.15
CA LEU A 310 -9.33 -10.82 -17.10
C LEU A 310 -8.24 -10.42 -18.10
N MET A 311 -7.31 -11.33 -18.41
CA MET A 311 -6.25 -11.07 -19.39
C MET A 311 -6.73 -11.17 -20.85
N LYS A 312 -7.89 -11.81 -21.09
CA LYS A 312 -8.47 -12.01 -22.43
C LYS A 312 -9.63 -11.06 -22.76
N ARG A 313 -10.34 -10.60 -21.74
CA ARG A 313 -11.32 -9.50 -21.80
C ARG A 313 -10.65 -8.21 -22.27
#